data_AF-A0A8T2R5A9-F1
#
_entry.id   AF-A0A8T2R5A9-F1
#
_cell.length_a   1.000
_cell.length_b   1.000
_cell.length_c   1.000
_cell.angle_alpha   90.00
_cell.angle_beta   90.00
_cell.angle_gamma   90.00
#
_symmetry.space_group_name_H-M   'P 1'
#
loop_
_entity.id
_entity.type
_entity.pdbx_description
1 polymer ?
#
loop_
_entity_poly.entity_id
_entity_poly.type
_entity_poly.pdbx_seq_one_letter_code
_entity_poly.pdbx_strand_id
1 'polypeptide(L)'
;MVEPLALSFSSNWCSKLSLPPQPSQKVLDSCQAFFGRPLKVQDFKVSSHKFRTIFTHAAIQTANYTELDAITKFSEIVPDTIIFDDFERLAPTAATVSSSLLLGITSVPKTKFNNAIETALAYNDCYLKDTIESRLSCFTDKALVNVGSILTKLVPGRVSTELDARLAYDTAGTVAKVHDLIRLYEEVEVPKERVLFKIPATWQGIEAARLLEAEGIQTHMTFVYCFPQAAAAAQAGASVMQIFMGRLRDWARNNSGDKEIQEAVRRGEDPGISLVRKAYNYVHKNGYKAKLMAAAVRNKQDLFSILGVDYIITPVKIVQSLQESEALPDDKYSFARCLNPTDAEVFPFTENELVTWDQKMFAERLTPAAEDLLAKGLESYLSNTKRLEEYFAKIWPPPNV
;
A
#
# COMPACT_ATOMS: atom_id res chain seq x y z
N MET A 1 22.66 -80.28 38.98
CA MET A 1 22.14 -80.70 37.67
C MET A 1 22.85 -79.87 36.61
N VAL A 2 23.83 -80.51 35.97
CA VAL A 2 24.47 -80.28 34.66
C VAL A 2 24.91 -78.85 34.25
N GLU A 3 26.24 -78.68 34.25
CA GLU A 3 27.12 -77.76 33.48
C GLU A 3 27.53 -78.41 32.11
N PRO A 4 28.37 -77.82 31.22
CA PRO A 4 28.52 -76.44 30.70
C PRO A 4 28.93 -76.38 29.18
N LEU A 5 29.44 -75.20 28.72
CA LEU A 5 30.28 -74.86 27.52
C LEU A 5 29.56 -73.97 26.46
N ALA A 6 30.13 -72.93 25.84
CA ALA A 6 31.37 -72.16 26.01
C ALA A 6 31.36 -70.92 25.07
N LEU A 7 32.06 -69.86 25.51
CA LEU A 7 32.89 -68.90 24.75
C LEU A 7 32.29 -67.84 23.79
N SER A 8 32.95 -66.68 23.86
CA SER A 8 32.74 -65.36 23.24
C SER A 8 33.08 -65.27 21.74
N PHE A 9 32.55 -64.27 21.01
CA PHE A 9 33.31 -63.28 20.20
C PHE A 9 32.41 -62.20 19.52
N SER A 10 32.78 -60.93 19.77
CA SER A 10 32.77 -59.69 18.94
C SER A 10 31.62 -59.25 17.98
N SER A 11 31.11 -58.03 18.24
CA SER A 11 30.87 -56.87 17.35
C SER A 11 30.48 -57.04 15.86
N ASN A 12 29.30 -56.51 15.47
CA ASN A 12 29.13 -55.32 14.61
C ASN A 12 27.76 -55.28 13.92
N TRP A 13 27.21 -54.07 13.89
CA TRP A 13 26.08 -53.64 13.08
C TRP A 13 26.43 -53.62 11.58
N CYS A 14 25.35 -53.70 10.77
CA CYS A 14 25.15 -53.14 9.42
C CYS A 14 24.96 -54.17 8.30
N SER A 15 23.79 -54.15 7.63
CA SER A 15 23.62 -54.06 6.17
C SER A 15 22.28 -54.63 5.68
N LYS A 16 21.41 -53.75 5.15
CA LYS A 16 20.48 -54.00 4.03
C LYS A 16 19.91 -52.66 3.55
N LEU A 17 20.52 -52.10 2.51
CA LEU A 17 19.98 -51.01 1.70
C LEU A 17 20.33 -51.30 0.23
N SER A 18 19.30 -51.28 -0.60
CA SER A 18 19.28 -51.57 -2.04
C SER A 18 19.93 -50.47 -2.87
N LEU A 19 20.60 -50.84 -3.97
CA LEU A 19 21.22 -49.95 -4.97
C LEU A 19 20.17 -49.26 -5.87
N PRO A 20 20.41 -48.01 -6.34
CA PRO A 20 19.55 -47.33 -7.32
C PRO A 20 19.92 -47.67 -8.79
N PRO A 21 19.04 -47.41 -9.78
CA PRO A 21 19.22 -47.83 -11.17
C PRO A 21 20.19 -46.91 -11.95
N GLN A 22 20.82 -47.46 -12.99
CA GLN A 22 21.74 -46.72 -13.86
C GLN A 22 21.05 -45.70 -14.78
N PRO A 23 21.68 -44.57 -15.11
CA PRO A 23 21.10 -43.53 -15.96
C PRO A 23 21.07 -43.91 -17.44
N SER A 24 20.02 -43.47 -18.15
CA SER A 24 19.81 -43.74 -19.58
C SER A 24 20.79 -42.99 -20.49
N GLN A 25 21.10 -43.58 -21.64
CA GLN A 25 22.05 -43.10 -22.66
C GLN A 25 21.85 -41.63 -23.09
N LYS A 26 20.62 -41.09 -23.01
CA LYS A 26 20.32 -39.67 -23.32
C LYS A 26 21.05 -38.66 -22.42
N VAL A 27 21.43 -39.06 -21.21
CA VAL A 27 22.14 -38.19 -20.25
C VAL A 27 23.63 -38.08 -20.62
N LEU A 28 24.21 -39.12 -21.21
CA LEU A 28 25.62 -39.13 -21.62
C LEU A 28 25.85 -38.25 -22.87
N ASP A 29 24.90 -38.21 -23.80
CA ASP A 29 25.02 -37.43 -25.04
C ASP A 29 24.94 -35.90 -24.77
N SER A 30 24.16 -35.46 -23.78
CA SER A 30 24.06 -34.03 -23.40
C SER A 30 25.34 -33.48 -22.76
N CYS A 31 26.16 -34.31 -22.11
CA CYS A 31 27.42 -33.86 -21.52
C CYS A 31 28.54 -33.68 -22.57
N GLN A 32 28.42 -34.30 -23.74
CA GLN A 32 29.44 -34.23 -24.79
C GLN A 32 29.44 -32.89 -25.55
N ALA A 33 28.32 -32.16 -25.52
CA ALA A 33 28.21 -30.82 -26.08
C ALA A 33 28.98 -29.74 -25.28
N PHE A 34 29.33 -30.01 -24.01
CA PHE A 34 29.93 -29.01 -23.13
C PHE A 34 31.46 -29.08 -23.02
N PHE A 35 32.10 -30.23 -23.32
CA PHE A 35 33.54 -30.43 -23.03
C PHE A 35 34.43 -30.83 -24.23
N GLY A 36 33.89 -30.94 -25.45
CA GLY A 36 34.69 -30.94 -26.69
C GLY A 36 35.69 -32.10 -26.90
N ARG A 37 35.71 -33.16 -26.08
CA ARG A 37 36.48 -34.41 -26.31
C ARG A 37 35.76 -35.63 -25.70
N PRO A 38 35.96 -36.86 -26.24
CA PRO A 38 35.31 -38.06 -25.74
C PRO A 38 35.98 -38.58 -24.45
N LEU A 39 35.22 -38.74 -23.37
CA LEU A 39 35.65 -39.34 -22.11
C LEU A 39 35.45 -40.87 -22.15
N LYS A 40 36.46 -41.65 -21.70
CA LYS A 40 36.39 -43.12 -21.58
C LYS A 40 36.20 -43.55 -20.12
N VAL A 41 35.55 -44.69 -19.93
CA VAL A 41 35.11 -45.30 -18.65
C VAL A 41 36.27 -45.68 -17.69
N GLN A 42 37.53 -45.37 -18.02
CA GLN A 42 38.70 -45.78 -17.22
C GLN A 42 39.26 -44.71 -16.27
N ASP A 43 38.71 -43.49 -16.25
CA ASP A 43 39.23 -42.42 -15.37
C ASP A 43 38.72 -42.48 -13.92
N PHE A 44 37.90 -43.48 -13.56
CA PHE A 44 37.40 -43.68 -12.19
C PHE A 44 38.02 -44.91 -11.52
N LYS A 45 39.21 -44.73 -10.94
CA LYS A 45 39.70 -45.55 -9.82
C LYS A 45 40.16 -44.64 -8.68
N VAL A 46 39.35 -44.53 -7.63
CA VAL A 46 39.72 -43.82 -6.39
C VAL A 46 40.12 -44.85 -5.33
N SER A 47 41.38 -44.76 -4.89
CA SER A 47 41.89 -45.38 -3.68
C SER A 47 41.32 -44.67 -2.46
N SER A 48 40.88 -45.46 -1.47
CA SER A 48 40.39 -44.99 -0.18
C SER A 48 41.53 -44.35 0.63
N HIS A 49 41.33 -43.09 1.05
CA HIS A 49 41.68 -42.49 2.36
C HIS A 49 41.87 -40.98 2.19
N LYS A 50 41.17 -40.21 3.05
CA LYS A 50 41.11 -38.74 3.15
C LYS A 50 40.26 -38.03 2.09
N PHE A 51 38.95 -37.92 2.35
CA PHE A 51 38.24 -36.67 2.06
C PHE A 51 37.26 -36.39 3.19
N ARG A 52 37.57 -35.36 3.97
CA ARG A 52 36.66 -34.67 4.87
C ARG A 52 35.47 -34.23 4.03
N THR A 53 34.28 -34.62 4.43
CA THR A 53 33.02 -34.34 3.76
C THR A 53 32.80 -32.83 3.64
N ILE A 54 33.13 -32.26 2.49
CA ILE A 54 32.56 -30.99 2.03
C ILE A 54 31.33 -31.40 1.24
N PHE A 55 30.18 -31.45 1.91
CA PHE A 55 28.89 -31.40 1.21
C PHE A 55 28.78 -29.99 0.63
N THR A 56 29.30 -29.79 -0.58
CA THR A 56 28.84 -28.70 -1.44
C THR A 56 27.37 -28.96 -1.72
N HIS A 57 26.51 -28.32 -0.93
CA HIS A 57 25.16 -28.01 -1.37
C HIS A 57 25.32 -27.25 -2.69
N ALA A 58 25.04 -27.92 -3.81
CA ALA A 58 24.65 -27.22 -5.01
C ALA A 58 23.36 -26.50 -4.65
N ALA A 59 23.50 -25.25 -4.21
CA ALA A 59 22.40 -24.34 -3.99
C ALA A 59 21.72 -24.16 -5.34
N ILE A 60 20.69 -24.95 -5.58
CA ILE A 60 19.58 -24.48 -6.40
C ILE A 60 19.13 -23.23 -5.64
N GLN A 61 19.41 -22.04 -6.18
CA GLN A 61 18.77 -20.80 -5.75
C GLN A 61 17.28 -20.94 -6.07
N THR A 62 16.55 -21.67 -5.23
CA THR A 62 15.13 -21.40 -5.06
C THR A 62 15.08 -19.98 -4.52
N ALA A 63 14.50 -19.04 -5.29
CA ALA A 63 14.17 -17.74 -4.72
C ALA A 63 13.40 -18.01 -3.42
N ASN A 64 13.97 -17.58 -2.28
CA ASN A 64 13.35 -17.78 -0.98
C ASN A 64 11.96 -17.13 -1.03
N TYR A 65 10.91 -17.94 -0.88
CA TYR A 65 9.54 -17.46 -0.88
C TYR A 65 9.30 -16.66 0.40
N THR A 66 9.05 -15.36 0.25
CA THR A 66 8.99 -14.41 1.36
C THR A 66 7.57 -14.26 1.91
N GLU A 67 7.43 -13.69 3.11
CA GLU A 67 6.11 -13.29 3.63
C GLU A 67 5.42 -12.31 2.67
N LEU A 68 6.17 -11.40 2.03
CA LEU A 68 5.64 -10.49 1.02
C LEU A 68 5.04 -11.25 -0.18
N ASP A 69 5.74 -12.26 -0.69
CA ASP A 69 5.26 -13.09 -1.81
C ASP A 69 3.98 -13.88 -1.44
N ALA A 70 3.84 -14.22 -0.17
CA ALA A 70 2.66 -14.91 0.32
C ALA A 70 1.43 -14.01 0.44
N ILE A 71 1.60 -12.80 0.97
CA ILE A 71 0.47 -11.89 1.22
C ILE A 71 -0.03 -11.15 -0.03
N THR A 72 0.85 -10.93 -1.01
CA THR A 72 0.52 -10.20 -2.26
C THR A 72 -0.52 -10.94 -3.11
N LYS A 73 -0.77 -12.22 -2.84
CA LYS A 73 -1.87 -13.01 -3.42
C LYS A 73 -3.25 -12.61 -2.89
N PHE A 74 -3.32 -11.93 -1.75
CA PHE A 74 -4.57 -11.55 -1.10
C PHE A 74 -4.88 -10.06 -1.23
N SER A 75 -3.86 -9.21 -1.12
CA SER A 75 -3.98 -7.75 -1.09
C SER A 75 -2.80 -7.09 -1.79
N GLU A 76 -3.04 -5.95 -2.43
CA GLU A 76 -1.98 -5.17 -3.06
C GLU A 76 -1.25 -4.31 -2.01
N ILE A 77 0.06 -4.54 -1.85
CA ILE A 77 0.87 -3.83 -0.86
C ILE A 77 1.48 -2.58 -1.49
N VAL A 78 1.15 -1.41 -0.95
CA VAL A 78 1.62 -0.11 -1.43
C VAL A 78 2.49 0.53 -0.34
N PRO A 79 3.76 0.86 -0.60
CA PRO A 79 4.57 1.57 0.38
C PRO A 79 4.05 3.01 0.61
N ASP A 80 3.88 3.42 1.88
CA ASP A 80 3.27 4.72 2.30
C ASP A 80 4.09 5.95 1.89
N THR A 81 5.40 5.79 1.76
CA THR A 81 6.29 6.87 1.31
C THR A 81 7.45 6.23 0.60
N ILE A 82 7.62 6.54 -0.68
CA ILE A 82 8.78 6.10 -1.43
C ILE A 82 9.63 7.34 -1.63
N ILE A 83 10.68 7.42 -0.83
CA ILE A 83 11.76 8.36 -1.10
C ILE A 83 12.46 7.85 -2.37
N PHE A 84 12.99 8.76 -3.16
CA PHE A 84 13.33 8.53 -4.57
C PHE A 84 14.23 7.33 -4.85
N ASP A 85 15.12 6.99 -3.92
CA ASP A 85 16.06 5.87 -4.00
C ASP A 85 15.36 4.51 -3.80
N ASP A 86 14.17 4.51 -3.20
CA ASP A 86 13.41 3.31 -2.91
C ASP A 86 12.54 2.87 -4.10
N PHE A 87 12.28 3.73 -5.11
CA PHE A 87 11.49 3.33 -6.29
C PHE A 87 12.14 2.18 -7.08
N GLU A 88 13.48 2.14 -7.10
CA GLU A 88 14.23 1.07 -7.79
C GLU A 88 14.24 -0.23 -6.96
N ARG A 89 14.18 -0.13 -5.63
CA ARG A 89 14.20 -1.28 -4.71
C ARG A 89 12.81 -1.86 -4.47
N LEU A 90 11.81 -1.00 -4.44
CA LEU A 90 10.42 -1.29 -4.15
C LEU A 90 9.59 -0.64 -5.25
N ALA A 91 9.47 -1.31 -6.40
CA ALA A 91 8.65 -0.83 -7.51
C ALA A 91 7.16 -0.84 -7.09
N PRO A 92 6.55 0.32 -6.78
CA PRO A 92 5.18 0.33 -6.33
C PRO A 92 4.23 0.21 -7.51
N THR A 93 3.07 -0.36 -7.25
CA THR A 93 1.98 -0.42 -8.23
C THR A 93 1.25 0.90 -8.37
N ALA A 94 1.18 1.72 -7.32
CA ALA A 94 0.51 3.02 -7.30
C ALA A 94 1.32 4.05 -6.50
N ALA A 95 1.07 5.34 -6.71
CA ALA A 95 1.74 6.41 -5.97
C ALA A 95 0.76 7.49 -5.51
N THR A 96 1.19 8.33 -4.56
CA THR A 96 0.45 9.51 -4.11
C THR A 96 1.36 10.73 -4.18
N VAL A 97 0.85 11.84 -4.72
CA VAL A 97 1.49 13.15 -4.69
C VAL A 97 0.69 14.08 -3.76
N SER A 98 1.41 14.73 -2.84
CA SER A 98 0.85 15.54 -1.76
C SER A 98 1.74 16.72 -1.42
N SER A 99 1.20 17.72 -0.74
CA SER A 99 1.98 18.85 -0.19
C SER A 99 3.14 18.37 0.69
N SER A 100 2.92 17.33 1.51
CA SER A 100 3.95 16.69 2.34
C SER A 100 5.07 16.08 1.50
N LEU A 101 4.74 15.38 0.40
CA LEU A 101 5.75 14.83 -0.50
C LEU A 101 6.56 15.95 -1.13
N LEU A 102 5.90 16.99 -1.68
CA LEU A 102 6.55 18.17 -2.26
C LEU A 102 7.53 18.82 -1.28
N LEU A 103 7.13 19.04 -0.03
CA LEU A 103 8.02 19.55 1.02
C LEU A 103 9.22 18.63 1.28
N GLY A 104 9.00 17.31 1.31
CA GLY A 104 10.08 16.34 1.40
C GLY A 104 11.09 16.47 0.26
N ILE A 105 10.60 16.67 -0.98
CA ILE A 105 11.46 16.90 -2.16
C ILE A 105 12.27 18.19 -1.99
N THR A 106 11.65 19.29 -1.58
CA THR A 106 12.34 20.58 -1.41
C THR A 106 13.38 20.58 -0.29
N SER A 107 13.26 19.64 0.66
CA SER A 107 14.18 19.49 1.79
C SER A 107 15.44 18.70 1.43
N VAL A 108 15.44 17.98 0.29
CA VAL A 108 16.59 17.19 -0.17
C VAL A 108 17.17 17.82 -1.44
N PRO A 109 18.46 18.22 -1.44
CA PRO A 109 19.06 18.84 -2.62
C PRO A 109 19.28 17.81 -3.74
N LYS A 110 19.00 18.23 -4.99
CA LYS A 110 19.32 17.50 -6.24
C LYS A 110 18.63 16.15 -6.44
N THR A 111 17.36 16.04 -6.08
CA THR A 111 16.53 14.89 -6.47
C THR A 111 16.07 15.03 -7.92
N LYS A 112 15.69 13.91 -8.55
CA LYS A 112 15.10 13.89 -9.90
C LYS A 112 13.79 14.68 -10.05
N PHE A 113 13.19 15.12 -8.94
CA PHE A 113 11.92 15.83 -8.89
C PHE A 113 12.05 17.32 -8.56
N ASN A 114 13.21 17.83 -8.10
CA ASN A 114 13.37 19.25 -7.77
C ASN A 114 13.01 20.16 -8.95
N ASN A 115 13.48 19.81 -10.16
CA ASN A 115 13.16 20.55 -11.37
C ASN A 115 11.64 20.59 -11.67
N ALA A 116 10.89 19.55 -11.31
CA ALA A 116 9.45 19.51 -11.50
C ALA A 116 8.70 20.53 -10.61
N ILE A 117 9.26 20.81 -9.42
CA ILE A 117 8.72 21.81 -8.50
C ILE A 117 9.14 23.22 -8.94
N GLU A 118 10.41 23.42 -9.31
CA GLU A 118 10.93 24.73 -9.74
C GLU A 118 10.28 25.20 -11.04
N THR A 119 10.06 24.30 -12.00
CA THR A 119 9.37 24.62 -13.27
C THR A 119 7.90 25.00 -13.09
N ALA A 120 7.29 24.70 -11.94
CA ALA A 120 5.94 25.19 -11.63
C ALA A 120 5.88 26.73 -11.60
N LEU A 121 6.95 27.38 -11.14
CA LEU A 121 7.05 28.85 -11.10
C LEU A 121 7.13 29.47 -12.50
N ALA A 122 7.50 28.71 -13.53
CA ALA A 122 7.52 29.17 -14.90
C ALA A 122 6.15 29.10 -15.60
N TYR A 123 5.09 28.64 -14.92
CA TYR A 123 3.77 28.50 -15.51
C TYR A 123 3.04 29.84 -15.58
N ASN A 124 2.89 30.34 -16.81
CA ASN A 124 2.44 31.71 -17.08
C ASN A 124 1.03 32.02 -16.55
N ASP A 125 0.12 31.06 -16.58
CA ASP A 125 -1.28 31.25 -16.17
C ASP A 125 -1.41 31.58 -14.68
N CYS A 126 -0.44 31.21 -13.85
CA CYS A 126 -0.44 31.60 -12.44
C CYS A 126 -0.21 33.12 -12.26
N TYR A 127 0.47 33.79 -13.19
CA TYR A 127 0.65 35.24 -13.12
C TYR A 127 -0.62 36.02 -13.44
N LEU A 128 -1.59 35.39 -14.10
CA LEU A 128 -2.91 35.97 -14.37
C LEU A 128 -3.81 36.01 -13.13
N LYS A 129 -3.38 35.40 -12.02
CA LYS A 129 -4.12 35.43 -10.76
C LYS A 129 -3.99 36.79 -10.07
N ASP A 130 -5.14 37.32 -9.63
CA ASP A 130 -5.26 38.67 -9.07
C ASP A 130 -4.56 38.83 -7.72
N THR A 131 -4.53 37.76 -6.91
CA THR A 131 -3.95 37.79 -5.56
C THR A 131 -2.69 36.95 -5.47
N ILE A 132 -1.78 37.34 -4.57
CA ILE A 132 -0.56 36.56 -4.29
C ILE A 132 -0.92 35.16 -3.81
N GLU A 133 -1.93 35.04 -2.95
CA GLU A 133 -2.41 33.76 -2.41
C GLU A 133 -2.91 32.82 -3.52
N SER A 134 -3.74 33.32 -4.44
CA SER A 134 -4.24 32.52 -5.57
C SER A 134 -3.14 32.15 -6.57
N ARG A 135 -2.13 33.01 -6.73
CA ARG A 135 -0.91 32.72 -7.50
C ARG A 135 -0.07 31.60 -6.88
N LEU A 136 0.19 31.68 -5.57
CA LEU A 136 0.97 30.66 -4.84
C LEU A 136 0.23 29.30 -4.80
N SER A 137 -1.10 29.34 -4.64
CA SER A 137 -1.96 28.15 -4.76
C SER A 137 -1.85 27.54 -6.17
N CYS A 138 -1.88 28.36 -7.22
CA CYS A 138 -1.72 27.90 -8.60
C CYS A 138 -0.35 27.24 -8.84
N PHE A 139 0.74 27.80 -8.30
CA PHE A 139 2.07 27.15 -8.38
C PHE A 139 2.11 25.82 -7.63
N THR A 140 1.42 25.74 -6.50
CA THR A 140 1.28 24.48 -5.75
C THR A 140 0.56 23.42 -6.57
N ASP A 141 -0.56 23.77 -7.21
CA ASP A 141 -1.29 22.87 -8.11
C ASP A 141 -0.42 22.39 -9.27
N LYS A 142 0.31 23.32 -9.92
CA LYS A 142 1.21 22.95 -11.02
C LYS A 142 2.36 22.06 -10.55
N ALA A 143 2.92 22.30 -9.37
CA ALA A 143 3.97 21.46 -8.80
C ALA A 143 3.47 20.04 -8.47
N LEU A 144 2.25 19.91 -7.92
CA LEU A 144 1.59 18.62 -7.69
C LEU A 144 1.43 17.85 -9.00
N VAL A 145 0.95 18.52 -10.06
CA VAL A 145 0.77 17.92 -11.38
C VAL A 145 2.10 17.53 -12.03
N ASN A 146 3.12 18.38 -11.97
CA ASN A 146 4.43 18.09 -12.55
C ASN A 146 5.07 16.85 -11.90
N VAL A 147 5.04 16.77 -10.56
CA VAL A 147 5.54 15.60 -9.82
C VAL A 147 4.65 14.38 -10.08
N GLY A 148 3.33 14.55 -10.08
CA GLY A 148 2.37 13.51 -10.40
C GLY A 148 2.60 12.91 -11.79
N SER A 149 2.87 13.73 -12.80
CA SER A 149 3.19 13.29 -14.17
C SER A 149 4.42 12.39 -14.20
N ILE A 150 5.48 12.76 -13.48
CA ILE A 150 6.66 11.88 -13.36
C ILE A 150 6.29 10.56 -12.68
N LEU A 151 5.52 10.59 -11.59
CA LEU A 151 5.10 9.39 -10.89
C LEU A 151 4.25 8.45 -11.77
N THR A 152 3.38 9.00 -12.64
CA THR A 152 2.57 8.17 -13.56
C THR A 152 3.40 7.37 -14.56
N LYS A 153 4.64 7.79 -14.83
CA LYS A 153 5.60 7.09 -15.69
C LYS A 153 6.40 6.03 -14.92
N LEU A 154 6.45 6.13 -13.59
CA LEU A 154 7.19 5.22 -12.71
C LEU A 154 6.35 4.06 -12.18
N VAL A 155 5.03 4.21 -12.13
CA VAL A 155 4.12 3.20 -11.56
C VAL A 155 3.16 2.66 -12.62
N PRO A 156 2.86 1.35 -12.65
CA PRO A 156 1.94 0.77 -13.64
C PRO A 156 0.47 1.12 -13.34
N GLY A 157 0.12 1.41 -12.10
CA GLY A 157 -1.21 1.82 -11.66
C GLY A 157 -1.40 3.33 -11.64
N ARG A 158 -2.29 3.81 -10.76
CA ARG A 158 -2.73 5.21 -10.74
C ARG A 158 -1.94 6.06 -9.75
N VAL A 159 -1.95 7.38 -9.96
CA VAL A 159 -1.38 8.36 -9.03
C VAL A 159 -2.48 9.17 -8.36
N SER A 160 -2.54 9.12 -7.03
CA SER A 160 -3.46 9.93 -6.24
C SER A 160 -2.91 11.33 -6.01
N THR A 161 -3.65 12.35 -6.40
CA THR A 161 -3.27 13.77 -6.28
C THR A 161 -4.05 14.41 -5.15
N GLU A 162 -3.35 14.95 -4.14
CA GLU A 162 -3.94 15.69 -3.03
C GLU A 162 -4.65 16.96 -3.51
N LEU A 163 -5.87 17.18 -3.02
CA LEU A 163 -6.55 18.47 -3.14
C LEU A 163 -6.21 19.40 -1.99
N ASP A 164 -6.29 20.69 -2.26
CA ASP A 164 -6.12 21.73 -1.24
C ASP A 164 -7.15 21.56 -0.11
N ALA A 165 -6.66 21.35 1.11
CA ALA A 165 -7.48 21.18 2.29
C ALA A 165 -8.34 22.40 2.64
N ARG A 166 -8.05 23.59 2.09
CA ARG A 166 -8.92 24.78 2.22
C ARG A 166 -10.31 24.55 1.62
N LEU A 167 -10.42 23.66 0.64
CA LEU A 167 -11.66 23.34 -0.06
C LEU A 167 -12.44 22.19 0.59
N ALA A 168 -11.96 21.61 1.69
CA ALA A 168 -12.54 20.40 2.28
C ALA A 168 -14.03 20.52 2.65
N TYR A 169 -14.55 21.74 2.87
CA TYR A 169 -15.94 22.00 3.20
C TYR A 169 -16.69 22.77 2.09
N ASP A 170 -16.16 22.80 0.87
CA ASP A 170 -16.76 23.44 -0.30
C ASP A 170 -16.89 22.44 -1.46
N THR A 171 -18.13 21.96 -1.69
CA THR A 171 -18.43 21.00 -2.76
C THR A 171 -18.14 21.58 -4.14
N ALA A 172 -18.60 22.80 -4.41
CA ALA A 172 -18.45 23.41 -5.73
C ALA A 172 -16.98 23.77 -6.00
N GLY A 173 -16.29 24.31 -5.01
CA GLY A 173 -14.85 24.60 -5.07
C GLY A 173 -14.02 23.34 -5.28
N THR A 174 -14.38 22.22 -4.63
CA THR A 174 -13.72 20.92 -4.82
C THR A 174 -13.87 20.40 -6.25
N VAL A 175 -15.09 20.41 -6.80
CA VAL A 175 -15.35 19.99 -8.19
C VAL A 175 -14.58 20.86 -9.18
N ALA A 176 -14.67 22.18 -9.04
CA ALA A 176 -13.95 23.12 -9.90
C ALA A 176 -12.43 22.91 -9.85
N LYS A 177 -11.87 22.68 -8.64
CA LYS A 177 -10.44 22.39 -8.47
C LYS A 177 -10.03 21.09 -9.17
N VAL A 178 -10.85 20.05 -9.11
CA VAL A 178 -10.57 18.79 -9.81
C VAL A 178 -10.55 19.00 -11.32
N HIS A 179 -11.50 19.74 -11.88
CA HIS A 179 -11.49 20.07 -13.31
C HIS A 179 -10.26 20.89 -13.71
N ASP A 180 -9.84 21.85 -12.89
CA ASP A 180 -8.59 22.60 -13.10
C ASP A 180 -7.36 21.68 -13.11
N LEU A 181 -7.27 20.74 -12.17
CA LEU A 181 -6.15 19.78 -12.11
C LEU A 181 -6.15 18.81 -13.30
N ILE A 182 -7.33 18.39 -13.78
CA ILE A 182 -7.44 17.56 -14.99
C ILE A 182 -6.87 18.33 -16.19
N ARG A 183 -7.27 19.60 -16.39
CA ARG A 183 -6.70 20.45 -17.46
C ARG A 183 -5.18 20.51 -17.37
N LEU A 184 -4.63 20.73 -16.17
CA LEU A 184 -3.18 20.76 -15.97
C LEU A 184 -2.50 19.41 -16.28
N TYR A 185 -3.15 18.28 -15.97
CA TYR A 185 -2.65 16.94 -16.33
C TYR A 185 -2.69 16.69 -17.84
N GLU A 186 -3.74 17.15 -18.52
CA GLU A 186 -3.87 17.07 -19.98
C GLU A 186 -2.77 17.87 -20.69
N GLU A 187 -2.40 19.06 -20.19
CA GLU A 187 -1.28 19.86 -20.71
C GLU A 187 0.07 19.13 -20.66
N VAL A 188 0.24 18.21 -19.71
CA VAL A 188 1.46 17.39 -19.57
C VAL A 188 1.27 15.96 -20.09
N GLU A 189 0.27 15.76 -20.94
CA GLU A 189 -0.05 14.52 -21.67
C GLU A 189 -0.34 13.32 -20.75
N VAL A 190 -0.90 13.58 -19.56
CA VAL A 190 -1.34 12.53 -18.63
C VAL A 190 -2.86 12.37 -18.75
N PRO A 191 -3.36 11.22 -19.21
CA PRO A 191 -4.78 10.99 -19.33
C PRO A 191 -5.43 10.82 -17.95
N LYS A 192 -6.67 11.31 -17.79
CA LYS A 192 -7.37 11.35 -16.49
C LYS A 192 -7.54 9.98 -15.82
N GLU A 193 -7.51 8.88 -16.59
CA GLU A 193 -7.63 7.51 -16.08
C GLU A 193 -6.39 7.04 -15.30
N ARG A 194 -5.26 7.77 -15.44
CA ARG A 194 -4.00 7.52 -14.71
C ARG A 194 -3.95 8.23 -13.36
N VAL A 195 -4.91 9.09 -13.07
CA VAL A 195 -4.94 9.91 -11.84
C VAL A 195 -6.21 9.66 -11.03
N LEU A 196 -6.08 9.85 -9.73
CA LEU A 196 -7.16 9.83 -8.76
C LEU A 196 -7.10 11.15 -7.98
N PHE A 197 -8.24 11.74 -7.65
CA PHE A 197 -8.26 12.97 -6.86
C PHE A 197 -8.56 12.66 -5.41
N LYS A 198 -7.62 13.02 -4.53
CA LYS A 198 -7.67 12.67 -3.11
C LYS A 198 -8.44 13.74 -2.34
N ILE A 199 -9.67 13.40 -1.94
CA ILE A 199 -10.66 14.32 -1.35
C ILE A 199 -10.90 13.93 0.12
N PRO A 200 -10.82 14.87 1.08
CA PRO A 200 -11.21 14.60 2.48
C PRO A 200 -12.65 14.11 2.59
N ALA A 201 -12.89 13.06 3.40
CA ALA A 201 -14.21 12.49 3.65
C ALA A 201 -15.09 13.32 4.60
N THR A 202 -15.21 14.62 4.31
CA THR A 202 -16.28 15.49 4.81
C THR A 202 -17.56 15.21 4.04
N TRP A 203 -18.71 15.70 4.51
CA TRP A 203 -19.94 15.61 3.73
C TRP A 203 -19.78 16.28 2.35
N GLN A 204 -19.25 17.50 2.32
CA GLN A 204 -19.06 18.27 1.08
C GLN A 204 -18.09 17.59 0.11
N GLY A 205 -17.05 16.95 0.62
CA GLY A 205 -16.13 16.15 -0.18
C GLY A 205 -16.78 14.90 -0.76
N ILE A 206 -17.66 14.22 0.01
CA ILE A 206 -18.43 13.06 -0.47
C ILE A 206 -19.45 13.49 -1.54
N GLU A 207 -20.11 14.64 -1.36
CA GLU A 207 -20.99 15.21 -2.40
C GLU A 207 -20.23 15.55 -3.67
N ALA A 208 -19.04 16.14 -3.55
CA ALA A 208 -18.17 16.43 -4.70
C ALA A 208 -17.76 15.14 -5.41
N ALA A 209 -17.40 14.10 -4.64
CA ALA A 209 -17.06 12.80 -5.20
C ALA A 209 -18.24 12.19 -5.98
N ARG A 210 -19.48 12.33 -5.51
CA ARG A 210 -20.65 11.85 -6.24
C ARG A 210 -20.80 12.50 -7.61
N LEU A 211 -20.60 13.82 -7.68
CA LEU A 211 -20.68 14.56 -8.95
C LEU A 211 -19.55 14.15 -9.90
N LEU A 212 -18.32 14.07 -9.39
CA LEU A 212 -17.14 13.70 -10.18
C LEU A 212 -17.19 12.27 -10.71
N GLU A 213 -17.60 11.30 -9.88
CA GLU A 213 -17.72 9.89 -10.29
C GLU A 213 -18.85 9.70 -11.32
N ALA A 214 -19.93 10.48 -11.24
CA ALA A 214 -20.98 10.50 -12.26
C ALA A 214 -20.46 11.01 -13.62
N GLU A 215 -19.45 11.88 -13.63
CA GLU A 215 -18.72 12.34 -14.83
C GLU A 215 -17.62 11.35 -15.29
N GLY A 216 -17.43 10.24 -14.56
CA GLY A 216 -16.37 9.27 -14.80
C GLY A 216 -14.98 9.73 -14.35
N ILE A 217 -14.91 10.73 -13.46
CA ILE A 217 -13.68 11.20 -12.82
C ILE A 217 -13.49 10.44 -11.51
N GLN A 218 -12.39 9.71 -11.41
CA GLN A 218 -12.17 8.82 -10.28
C GLN A 218 -11.64 9.56 -9.06
N THR A 219 -12.23 9.24 -7.91
CA THR A 219 -11.97 9.90 -6.64
C THR A 219 -11.41 8.95 -5.60
N HIS A 220 -10.62 9.51 -4.70
CA HIS A 220 -9.98 8.83 -3.61
C HIS A 220 -10.36 9.53 -2.30
N MET A 221 -11.31 8.96 -1.57
CA MET A 221 -11.76 9.49 -0.29
C MET A 221 -10.71 9.21 0.79
N THR A 222 -10.09 10.26 1.33
CA THR A 222 -9.12 10.17 2.43
C THR A 222 -9.73 10.57 3.76
N PHE A 223 -9.04 10.29 4.86
CA PHE A 223 -9.48 10.61 6.22
C PHE A 223 -10.80 9.93 6.61
N VAL A 224 -10.97 8.68 6.19
CA VAL A 224 -12.07 7.83 6.63
C VAL A 224 -11.71 7.22 7.99
N TYR A 225 -12.46 7.59 9.01
CA TYR A 225 -12.22 7.24 10.41
C TYR A 225 -13.45 6.62 11.10
N CYS A 226 -14.64 6.67 10.50
CA CYS A 226 -15.82 6.00 11.02
C CYS A 226 -16.66 5.36 9.91
N PHE A 227 -17.61 4.52 10.30
CA PHE A 227 -18.48 3.80 9.37
C PHE A 227 -19.38 4.74 8.53
N PRO A 228 -20.01 5.79 9.09
CA PRO A 228 -20.76 6.78 8.30
C PRO A 228 -19.99 7.36 7.11
N GLN A 229 -18.72 7.72 7.32
CA GLN A 229 -17.86 8.20 6.23
C GLN A 229 -17.67 7.15 5.14
N ALA A 230 -17.36 5.91 5.51
CA ALA A 230 -17.17 4.83 4.55
C ALA A 230 -18.47 4.50 3.79
N ALA A 231 -19.60 4.42 4.49
CA ALA A 231 -20.88 4.08 3.89
C ALA A 231 -21.39 5.18 2.94
N ALA A 232 -21.28 6.45 3.34
CA ALA A 232 -21.66 7.58 2.49
C ALA A 232 -20.73 7.72 1.27
N ALA A 233 -19.41 7.52 1.44
CA ALA A 233 -18.46 7.52 0.32
C ALA A 233 -18.73 6.36 -0.68
N ALA A 234 -19.05 5.17 -0.19
CA ALA A 234 -19.44 4.05 -1.04
C ALA A 234 -20.73 4.34 -1.83
N GLN A 235 -21.74 4.92 -1.17
CA GLN A 235 -22.99 5.37 -1.82
C GLN A 235 -22.78 6.48 -2.84
N ALA A 236 -21.81 7.37 -2.62
CA ALA A 236 -21.42 8.39 -3.59
C ALA A 236 -20.69 7.80 -4.81
N GLY A 237 -20.32 6.52 -4.78
CA GLY A 237 -19.63 5.87 -5.90
C GLY A 237 -18.13 6.12 -5.93
N ALA A 238 -17.52 6.53 -4.80
CA ALA A 238 -16.09 6.77 -4.73
C ALA A 238 -15.26 5.56 -5.22
N SER A 239 -14.26 5.82 -6.06
CA SER A 239 -13.40 4.76 -6.62
C SER A 239 -12.52 4.08 -5.57
N VAL A 240 -11.99 4.86 -4.61
CA VAL A 240 -11.13 4.36 -3.52
C VAL A 240 -11.51 5.03 -2.20
N MET A 241 -11.52 4.27 -1.11
CA MET A 241 -11.70 4.78 0.27
C MET A 241 -10.50 4.40 1.14
N GLN A 242 -9.77 5.42 1.62
CA GLN A 242 -8.60 5.26 2.48
C GLN A 242 -8.97 5.36 3.96
N ILE A 243 -8.91 4.22 4.65
CA ILE A 243 -9.24 4.06 6.07
C ILE A 243 -7.95 4.06 6.89
N PHE A 244 -7.81 5.00 7.81
CA PHE A 244 -6.59 5.18 8.61
C PHE A 244 -6.64 4.40 9.94
N MET A 245 -6.60 3.08 9.85
CA MET A 245 -6.77 2.18 10.99
C MET A 245 -5.79 2.43 12.15
N GLY A 246 -4.51 2.69 11.86
CA GLY A 246 -3.53 2.93 12.92
C GLY A 246 -3.74 4.24 13.67
N ARG A 247 -4.30 5.26 13.00
CA ARG A 247 -4.63 6.54 13.67
C ARG A 247 -5.80 6.36 14.64
N LEU A 248 -6.78 5.51 14.30
CA LEU A 248 -7.87 5.17 15.21
C LEU A 248 -7.37 4.42 16.45
N ARG A 249 -6.46 3.46 16.28
CA ARG A 249 -5.78 2.80 17.41
C ARG A 249 -5.08 3.81 18.31
N ASP A 250 -4.30 4.72 17.72
CA ASP A 250 -3.54 5.71 18.49
C ASP A 250 -4.48 6.69 19.22
N TRP A 251 -5.59 7.07 18.58
CA TRP A 251 -6.62 7.89 19.22
C TRP A 251 -7.25 7.16 20.41
N ALA A 252 -7.63 5.89 20.24
CA ALA A 252 -8.24 5.06 21.28
C ALA A 252 -7.35 4.86 22.52
N ARG A 253 -6.02 4.91 22.35
CA ARG A 253 -5.06 4.81 23.46
C ARG A 253 -4.96 6.09 24.28
N ASN A 254 -5.18 7.24 23.63
CA ASN A 254 -4.93 8.56 24.21
C ASN A 254 -6.21 9.32 24.59
N ASN A 255 -7.37 8.83 24.12
CA ASN A 255 -8.65 9.50 24.26
C ASN A 255 -9.75 8.51 24.64
N SER A 256 -10.90 9.05 25.04
CA SER A 256 -12.12 8.29 25.35
C SER A 256 -13.34 9.10 24.91
N GLY A 257 -14.54 8.51 24.96
CA GLY A 257 -15.78 9.20 24.62
C GLY A 257 -16.36 8.83 23.25
N ASP A 258 -15.63 8.09 22.43
CA ASP A 258 -16.15 7.48 21.21
C ASP A 258 -16.73 6.09 21.51
N LYS A 259 -18.05 5.95 21.36
CA LYS A 259 -18.78 4.72 21.69
C LYS A 259 -18.38 3.54 20.82
N GLU A 260 -18.17 3.75 19.51
CA GLU A 260 -17.83 2.67 18.58
C GLU A 260 -16.43 2.12 18.88
N ILE A 261 -15.48 3.02 19.15
CA ILE A 261 -14.13 2.64 19.55
C ILE A 261 -14.14 1.89 20.89
N GLN A 262 -14.86 2.40 21.89
CA GLN A 262 -14.95 1.76 23.21
C GLN A 262 -15.60 0.38 23.14
N GLU A 263 -16.62 0.20 22.31
CA GLU A 263 -17.27 -1.08 22.03
C GLU A 263 -16.28 -2.08 21.41
N ALA A 264 -15.49 -1.67 20.42
CA ALA A 264 -14.46 -2.52 19.81
C ALA A 264 -13.39 -2.92 20.83
N VAL A 265 -12.86 -1.96 21.59
CA VAL A 265 -11.84 -2.21 22.62
C VAL A 265 -12.38 -3.16 23.71
N ARG A 266 -13.63 -3.00 24.14
CA ARG A 266 -14.29 -3.89 25.11
C ARG A 266 -14.42 -5.33 24.60
N ARG A 267 -14.58 -5.52 23.30
CA ARG A 267 -14.59 -6.84 22.64
C ARG A 267 -13.18 -7.42 22.43
N GLY A 268 -12.12 -6.69 22.81
CA GLY A 268 -10.74 -7.07 22.55
C GLY A 268 -10.33 -6.91 21.08
N GLU A 269 -11.08 -6.12 20.30
CA GLU A 269 -10.80 -5.85 18.90
C GLU A 269 -10.01 -4.54 18.75
N ASP A 270 -9.19 -4.46 17.71
CA ASP A 270 -8.64 -3.18 17.29
C ASP A 270 -9.73 -2.34 16.58
N PRO A 271 -9.97 -1.08 16.99
CA PRO A 271 -11.02 -0.25 16.42
C PRO A 271 -10.81 0.02 14.93
N GLY A 272 -9.57 0.20 14.48
CA GLY A 272 -9.25 0.44 13.08
C GLY A 272 -9.48 -0.81 12.21
N ILE A 273 -9.07 -1.99 12.69
CA ILE A 273 -9.35 -3.28 12.02
C ILE A 273 -10.85 -3.53 11.97
N SER A 274 -11.57 -3.27 13.07
CA SER A 274 -13.03 -3.43 13.15
C SER A 274 -13.74 -2.55 12.11
N LEU A 275 -13.30 -1.31 11.95
CA LEU A 275 -13.80 -0.40 10.91
C LEU A 275 -13.50 -0.91 9.49
N VAL A 276 -12.28 -1.34 9.21
CA VAL A 276 -11.91 -1.88 7.88
C VAL A 276 -12.77 -3.09 7.52
N ARG A 277 -12.97 -4.03 8.47
CA ARG A 277 -13.84 -5.19 8.26
C ARG A 277 -15.28 -4.79 7.97
N LYS A 278 -15.83 -3.89 8.78
CA LYS A 278 -17.21 -3.41 8.63
C LYS A 278 -17.41 -2.69 7.28
N ALA A 279 -16.49 -1.82 6.89
CA ALA A 279 -16.53 -1.11 5.61
C ALA A 279 -16.40 -2.06 4.42
N TYR A 280 -15.49 -3.04 4.49
CA TYR A 280 -15.29 -4.05 3.43
C TYR A 280 -16.59 -4.83 3.19
N ASN A 281 -17.19 -5.33 4.26
CA ASN A 281 -18.43 -6.11 4.18
C ASN A 281 -19.59 -5.27 3.64
N TYR A 282 -19.66 -3.99 4.02
CA TYR A 282 -20.71 -3.08 3.53
C TYR A 282 -20.60 -2.84 2.02
N VAL A 283 -19.37 -2.60 1.54
CA VAL A 283 -19.10 -2.42 0.11
C VAL A 283 -19.53 -3.63 -0.70
N HIS A 284 -19.07 -4.82 -0.29
CA HIS A 284 -19.30 -6.04 -1.06
C HIS A 284 -20.76 -6.53 -0.97
N LYS A 285 -21.37 -6.47 0.22
CA LYS A 285 -22.78 -6.87 0.41
C LYS A 285 -23.74 -6.05 -0.44
N ASN A 286 -23.48 -4.75 -0.57
CA ASN A 286 -24.35 -3.83 -1.29
C ASN A 286 -23.95 -3.68 -2.77
N GLY A 287 -22.91 -4.39 -3.24
CA GLY A 287 -22.47 -4.37 -4.63
C GLY A 287 -21.81 -3.06 -5.06
N TYR A 288 -21.26 -2.27 -4.13
CA TYR A 288 -20.50 -1.07 -4.46
C TYR A 288 -19.15 -1.44 -5.07
N LYS A 289 -18.65 -0.60 -5.99
CA LYS A 289 -17.37 -0.83 -6.70
C LYS A 289 -16.16 -0.17 -6.02
N ALA A 290 -16.40 0.55 -4.93
CA ALA A 290 -15.39 1.28 -4.19
C ALA A 290 -14.32 0.32 -3.65
N LYS A 291 -13.05 0.57 -3.98
CA LYS A 291 -11.94 -0.22 -3.43
C LYS A 291 -11.54 0.32 -2.06
N LEU A 292 -11.15 -0.56 -1.15
CA LEU A 292 -10.69 -0.18 0.19
C LEU A 292 -9.17 -0.12 0.26
N MET A 293 -8.68 0.93 0.89
CA MET A 293 -7.26 1.17 1.11
C MET A 293 -7.00 1.33 2.60
N ALA A 294 -6.49 0.29 3.25
CA ALA A 294 -6.15 0.32 4.67
C ALA A 294 -4.78 0.99 4.85
N ALA A 295 -4.71 2.04 5.64
CA ALA A 295 -3.51 2.86 5.79
C ALA A 295 -3.08 3.03 7.26
N ALA A 296 -1.86 3.54 7.44
CA ALA A 296 -1.25 3.74 8.74
C ALA A 296 -1.06 2.42 9.53
N VAL A 297 -0.71 1.33 8.85
CA VAL A 297 -0.37 0.05 9.49
C VAL A 297 0.79 0.23 10.48
N ARG A 298 0.67 -0.35 11.69
CA ARG A 298 1.67 -0.19 12.76
C ARG A 298 2.64 -1.38 12.85
N ASN A 299 2.19 -2.58 12.52
CA ASN A 299 2.98 -3.81 12.59
C ASN A 299 2.49 -4.88 11.59
N LYS A 300 3.26 -5.97 11.42
CA LYS A 300 2.91 -7.09 10.51
C LYS A 300 1.58 -7.76 10.88
N GLN A 301 1.28 -7.89 12.17
CA GLN A 301 0.06 -8.57 12.63
C GLN A 301 -1.21 -7.83 12.23
N ASP A 302 -1.18 -6.50 12.26
CA ASP A 302 -2.29 -5.66 11.78
C ASP A 302 -2.57 -5.93 10.30
N LEU A 303 -1.52 -6.01 9.50
CA LEU A 303 -1.60 -6.33 8.07
C LEU A 303 -2.19 -7.71 7.85
N PHE A 304 -1.70 -8.73 8.57
CA PHE A 304 -2.19 -10.10 8.44
C PHE A 304 -3.67 -10.22 8.81
N SER A 305 -4.17 -9.37 9.70
CA SER A 305 -5.56 -9.39 10.19
C SER A 305 -6.60 -8.83 9.21
N ILE A 306 -6.15 -8.21 8.12
CA ILE A 306 -6.98 -7.55 7.09
C ILE A 306 -6.69 -8.06 5.67
N LEU A 307 -5.97 -9.18 5.53
CA LEU A 307 -5.67 -9.77 4.23
C LEU A 307 -6.96 -10.06 3.46
N GLY A 308 -7.00 -9.62 2.20
CA GLY A 308 -8.20 -9.65 1.34
C GLY A 308 -8.82 -8.27 1.08
N VAL A 309 -8.40 -7.22 1.81
CA VAL A 309 -8.66 -5.83 1.41
C VAL A 309 -7.92 -5.49 0.12
N ASP A 310 -8.43 -4.55 -0.69
CA ASP A 310 -7.85 -4.26 -2.02
C ASP A 310 -6.41 -3.74 -1.92
N TYR A 311 -6.19 -2.69 -1.12
CA TYR A 311 -4.88 -2.06 -0.95
C TYR A 311 -4.49 -1.95 0.52
N ILE A 312 -3.22 -2.23 0.83
CA ILE A 312 -2.64 -1.99 2.15
C ILE A 312 -1.47 -1.02 2.01
N ILE A 313 -1.66 0.18 2.53
CA ILE A 313 -0.60 1.19 2.64
C ILE A 313 0.22 0.92 3.91
N THR A 314 1.50 0.61 3.73
CA THR A 314 2.38 0.25 4.84
C THR A 314 3.73 0.99 4.79
N PRO A 315 4.31 1.36 5.94
CA PRO A 315 5.65 1.95 5.98
C PRO A 315 6.72 1.04 5.34
N VAL A 316 7.70 1.64 4.68
CA VAL A 316 8.80 0.93 3.99
C VAL A 316 9.50 -0.11 4.88
N LYS A 317 9.72 0.22 6.17
CA LYS A 317 10.33 -0.71 7.14
C LYS A 317 9.54 -2.01 7.31
N ILE A 318 8.21 -1.96 7.22
CA ILE A 318 7.37 -3.16 7.30
C ILE A 318 7.49 -3.96 6.00
N VAL A 319 7.50 -3.29 4.84
CA VAL A 319 7.73 -3.97 3.54
C VAL A 319 9.07 -4.70 3.53
N GLN A 320 10.14 -4.05 3.97
CA GLN A 320 11.47 -4.66 4.07
C GLN A 320 11.46 -5.87 5.00
N SER A 321 10.84 -5.73 6.18
CA SER A 321 10.72 -6.86 7.12
C SER A 321 9.96 -8.05 6.52
N LEU A 322 8.93 -7.81 5.68
CA LEU A 322 8.18 -8.85 4.99
C LEU A 322 8.99 -9.53 3.87
N GLN A 323 9.88 -8.79 3.20
CA GLN A 323 10.79 -9.32 2.18
C GLN A 323 11.93 -10.15 2.79
N GLU A 324 12.41 -9.77 3.97
CA GLU A 324 13.49 -10.47 4.66
C GLU A 324 13.01 -11.72 5.41
N SER A 325 11.72 -11.81 5.71
CA SER A 325 11.12 -12.94 6.43
C SER A 325 10.72 -14.05 5.45
N GLU A 326 11.18 -15.28 5.70
CA GLU A 326 10.78 -16.47 4.93
C GLU A 326 9.36 -16.92 5.29
N ALA A 327 8.55 -17.27 4.29
CA ALA A 327 7.23 -17.85 4.49
C ALA A 327 7.32 -19.38 4.51
N LEU A 328 7.20 -19.97 5.70
CA LEU A 328 7.25 -21.43 5.88
C LEU A 328 5.92 -22.09 5.44
N PRO A 329 5.95 -23.06 4.50
CA PRO A 329 4.73 -23.72 3.98
C PRO A 329 3.95 -24.54 5.02
N ASP A 330 4.61 -25.04 6.05
CA ASP A 330 4.06 -25.98 7.05
C ASP A 330 3.54 -25.31 8.32
N ASP A 331 3.62 -23.97 8.43
CA ASP A 331 2.97 -23.27 9.52
C ASP A 331 1.46 -23.37 9.33
N LYS A 332 0.80 -24.13 10.21
CA LYS A 332 -0.65 -24.30 10.32
C LYS A 332 -1.42 -22.96 10.52
N TYR A 333 -0.68 -21.86 10.69
CA TYR A 333 -1.11 -20.46 10.75
C TYR A 333 -0.72 -19.66 9.50
N SER A 334 -0.50 -20.34 8.37
CA SER A 334 -0.24 -19.77 7.06
C SER A 334 -1.19 -18.61 6.76
N PHE A 335 -0.67 -17.53 6.19
CA PHE A 335 -1.41 -16.34 5.77
C PHE A 335 -2.78 -16.71 5.20
N ALA A 336 -3.84 -16.32 5.92
CA ALA A 336 -5.21 -16.62 5.54
C ALA A 336 -5.91 -15.35 5.08
N ARG A 337 -6.74 -15.49 4.04
CA ARG A 337 -7.64 -14.42 3.62
C ARG A 337 -8.66 -14.17 4.75
N CYS A 338 -8.59 -13.00 5.38
CA CYS A 338 -9.52 -12.58 6.43
C CYS A 338 -10.77 -11.90 5.88
N LEU A 339 -10.67 -11.31 4.69
CA LEU A 339 -11.74 -10.55 4.04
C LEU A 339 -12.05 -11.19 2.69
N ASN A 340 -13.30 -11.63 2.50
CA ASN A 340 -13.74 -12.20 1.24
C ASN A 340 -15.21 -11.83 0.94
N PRO A 341 -15.62 -11.81 -0.34
CA PRO A 341 -16.98 -11.42 -0.71
C PRO A 341 -18.08 -12.35 -0.15
N THR A 342 -17.81 -13.64 0.00
CA THR A 342 -18.80 -14.62 0.50
C THR A 342 -19.20 -14.32 1.94
N ASP A 343 -18.24 -14.00 2.81
CA ASP A 343 -18.51 -13.61 4.20
C ASP A 343 -19.24 -12.26 4.29
N ALA A 344 -19.05 -11.38 3.31
CA ALA A 344 -19.72 -10.09 3.26
C ALA A 344 -21.23 -10.22 3.02
N GLU A 345 -21.68 -11.20 2.22
CA GLU A 345 -23.10 -11.43 1.92
C GLU A 345 -23.93 -11.69 3.19
N VAL A 346 -23.37 -12.47 4.11
CA VAL A 346 -24.01 -12.86 5.38
C VAL A 346 -23.70 -11.94 6.55
N PHE A 347 -22.87 -10.90 6.34
CA PHE A 347 -22.47 -10.01 7.44
C PHE A 347 -23.69 -9.26 8.01
N PRO A 348 -23.88 -9.26 9.34
CA PRO A 348 -25.04 -8.61 9.95
C PRO A 348 -24.87 -7.09 9.96
N PHE A 349 -25.80 -6.38 9.31
CA PHE A 349 -25.97 -4.93 9.43
C PHE A 349 -27.34 -4.65 10.03
N THR A 350 -27.41 -3.64 10.89
CA THR A 350 -28.67 -3.10 11.40
C THR A 350 -29.37 -2.28 10.33
N GLU A 351 -30.69 -2.14 10.44
CA GLU A 351 -31.47 -1.28 9.52
C GLU A 351 -30.96 0.16 9.50
N ASN A 352 -30.47 0.65 10.63
CA ASN A 352 -29.87 1.98 10.76
C ASN A 352 -28.57 2.14 9.95
N GLU A 353 -27.86 1.06 9.63
CA GLU A 353 -26.61 1.10 8.86
C GLU A 353 -26.85 1.00 7.35
N LEU A 354 -28.01 0.48 6.93
CA LEU A 354 -28.39 0.30 5.53
C LEU A 354 -29.22 1.47 4.97
N VAL A 355 -29.16 2.63 5.63
CA VAL A 355 -29.86 3.85 5.23
C VAL A 355 -29.17 4.54 4.07
N THR A 356 -29.94 5.29 3.28
CA THR A 356 -29.36 6.32 2.39
C THR A 356 -28.87 7.48 3.25
N TRP A 357 -27.60 7.84 3.11
CA TRP A 357 -27.02 8.91 3.92
C TRP A 357 -27.42 10.27 3.38
N ASP A 358 -27.95 11.12 4.26
CA ASP A 358 -28.12 12.54 4.02
C ASP A 358 -27.18 13.36 4.92
N GLN A 359 -27.10 14.67 4.68
CA GLN A 359 -26.21 15.56 5.42
C GLN A 359 -26.48 15.55 6.92
N LYS A 360 -27.75 15.48 7.32
CA LYS A 360 -28.17 15.54 8.71
C LYS A 360 -27.76 14.26 9.43
N MET A 361 -28.10 13.10 8.87
CA MET A 361 -27.73 11.79 9.41
C MET A 361 -26.22 11.60 9.46
N PHE A 362 -25.49 12.08 8.44
CA PHE A 362 -24.04 12.06 8.43
C PHE A 362 -23.46 12.87 9.60
N ALA A 363 -23.92 14.11 9.77
CA ALA A 363 -23.45 14.99 10.85
C ALA A 363 -23.80 14.44 12.24
N GLU A 364 -25.02 13.93 12.43
CA GLU A 364 -25.47 13.36 13.72
C GLU A 364 -24.74 12.08 14.13
N ARG A 365 -24.17 11.35 13.16
CA ARG A 365 -23.53 10.06 13.39
C ARG A 365 -22.01 10.10 13.23
N LEU A 366 -21.45 11.24 12.88
CA LEU A 366 -20.00 11.42 12.88
C LEU A 366 -19.49 11.19 14.31
N THR A 367 -18.43 10.39 14.45
CA THR A 367 -17.97 9.99 15.78
C THR A 367 -16.94 11.00 16.32
N PRO A 368 -16.80 11.16 17.66
CA PRO A 368 -15.83 12.09 18.22
C PRO A 368 -14.39 11.86 17.74
N ALA A 369 -14.00 10.60 17.55
CA ALA A 369 -12.69 10.28 17.01
C ALA A 369 -12.53 10.69 15.55
N ALA A 370 -13.58 10.50 14.74
CA ALA A 370 -13.58 10.90 13.35
C ALA A 370 -13.48 12.41 13.19
N GLU A 371 -14.23 13.18 13.99
CA GLU A 371 -14.16 14.65 14.01
C GLU A 371 -12.76 15.15 14.35
N ASP A 372 -12.18 14.67 15.45
CA ASP A 372 -10.86 15.09 15.92
C ASP A 372 -9.75 14.70 14.93
N LEU A 373 -9.75 13.46 14.44
CA LEU A 373 -8.73 12.98 13.51
C LEU A 373 -8.85 13.62 12.12
N LEU A 374 -10.07 13.94 11.66
CA LEU A 374 -10.29 14.68 10.42
C LEU A 374 -9.80 16.11 10.55
N ALA A 375 -10.14 16.81 11.63
CA ALA A 375 -9.68 18.17 11.89
C ALA A 375 -8.15 18.25 11.94
N LYS A 376 -7.49 17.37 12.72
CA LYS A 376 -6.01 17.28 12.78
C LYS A 376 -5.38 16.95 11.44
N GLY A 377 -6.02 16.07 10.66
CA GLY A 377 -5.56 15.70 9.31
C GLY A 377 -5.59 16.89 8.35
N LEU A 378 -6.69 17.64 8.35
CA LEU A 378 -6.85 18.85 7.54
C LEU A 378 -5.87 19.95 7.96
N GLU A 379 -5.69 20.18 9.26
CA GLU A 379 -4.73 21.16 9.77
C GLU A 379 -3.30 20.81 9.34
N SER A 380 -2.92 19.53 9.36
CA SER A 380 -1.63 19.08 8.87
C SER A 380 -1.45 19.35 7.37
N TYR A 381 -2.47 19.08 6.55
CA TYR A 381 -2.43 19.38 5.11
C TYR A 381 -2.32 20.89 4.86
N LEU A 382 -3.12 21.70 5.55
CA LEU A 382 -3.06 23.16 5.46
C LEU A 382 -1.68 23.71 5.86
N SER A 383 -1.10 23.20 6.94
CA SER A 383 0.24 23.59 7.40
C SER A 383 1.31 23.26 6.36
N ASN A 384 1.23 22.08 5.74
CA ASN A 384 2.15 21.70 4.68
C ASN A 384 2.00 22.57 3.43
N THR A 385 0.77 22.84 2.98
CA THR A 385 0.50 23.75 1.85
C THR A 385 1.08 25.14 2.12
N LYS A 386 0.84 25.71 3.31
CA LYS A 386 1.39 27.03 3.69
C LYS A 386 2.92 27.06 3.65
N ARG A 387 3.58 26.02 4.18
CA ARG A 387 5.05 25.93 4.14
C ARG A 387 5.59 25.83 2.72
N LEU A 388 4.85 25.19 1.81
CA LEU A 388 5.21 25.11 0.39
C LEU A 388 5.00 26.45 -0.31
N GLU A 389 3.90 27.14 -0.03
CA GLU A 389 3.64 28.50 -0.51
C GLU A 389 4.71 29.49 -0.02
N GLU A 390 5.14 29.39 1.24
CA GLU A 390 6.27 30.15 1.80
C GLU A 390 7.60 29.81 1.11
N TYR A 391 7.83 28.56 0.74
CA TYR A 391 8.99 28.15 -0.03
C TYR A 391 8.99 28.83 -1.40
N PHE A 392 7.86 28.78 -2.13
CA PHE A 392 7.72 29.47 -3.42
C PHE A 392 7.92 30.98 -3.28
N ALA A 393 7.37 31.61 -2.25
CA ALA A 393 7.54 33.03 -1.99
C ALA A 393 9.00 33.45 -1.69
N LYS A 394 9.85 32.52 -1.22
CA LYS A 394 11.29 32.80 -0.98
C LYS A 394 12.13 32.74 -2.24
N ILE A 395 11.74 31.91 -3.20
CA ILE A 395 12.47 31.72 -4.46
C ILE A 395 11.87 32.53 -5.62
N TRP A 396 10.76 33.23 -5.38
CA TRP A 396 10.04 34.05 -6.36
C TRP A 396 9.76 35.48 -5.86
N PRO A 397 9.96 36.55 -6.66
CA PRO A 397 10.52 36.52 -8.01
C PRO A 397 12.00 36.09 -7.96
N PRO A 398 12.52 35.44 -9.02
CA PRO A 398 13.92 35.09 -9.08
C PRO A 398 14.72 36.38 -8.91
N PRO A 399 15.88 36.37 -8.25
CA PRO A 399 16.64 37.58 -7.91
C PRO A 399 17.04 38.47 -9.11
N ASN A 400 16.71 38.07 -10.35
CA ASN A 400 17.02 38.74 -11.60
C ASN A 400 15.79 39.00 -12.51
N VAL A 401 14.55 38.99 -11.98
CA VAL A 401 13.32 39.31 -12.75
C VAL A 401 12.65 40.57 -12.23
#